data_AF-A0AAD8IZN3-F1
#
_entry.id   AF-A0AAD8IZN3-F1
#
_cell.length_a   1.000
_cell.length_b   1.000
_cell.length_c   1.000
_cell.angle_alpha   90.00
_cell.angle_beta   90.00
_cell.angle_gamma   90.00
#
_symmetry.space_group_name_H-M   'P 1'
#
loop_
_entity.id
_entity.type
_entity.pdbx_description
1 polymer ?
#
loop_
_entity_poly.entity_id
_entity_poly.type
_entity_poly.pdbx_seq_one_letter_code
_entity_poly.pdbx_strand_id
1 'polypeptide(L)'
;MVALLHHFTSSHLLFRPQFGFSNCNSIKLVQGAGILRSFNNPIYLRMQRVVGSKANDSEDVSLLGGKRLYLGMDFGTSGARYTLIDKDGIIHSERKREYPKYMSKGVMDWVQSWKLTLFQLLEDIPDEFRALIASISIDGTSATIMIIDSTTGEPLSRPFLYNESCPDAVSVVTSIAPVNHTVCSSTSTLCKLVSWWNSYGSSKESAVLLHQADWLLWLLHGKLGVSDYNNALKVGYDPELESYPPWLLSQAYSYVLPSVQAPGTFVGLVKEDIRTRYGLPKDCAICTGTTDSIAAFLAARATQTGKSVTSLGSTLAIKLLSTNRIDDARYGVYSHRLDDKWLVGGASNTGGAVLKQIFTDEQLKNLSKQIDPIKASPLDYYPLQTVGERFPVADPKLAPRLTPRPESDVDYLHGILESIARIEGEGYKLLTELGATQVEEVFTAGGGARNETWTKIRERILGLPVSRAQQTEAAYGAALLALKGVQ
;
A
#
# COMPACT_ATOMS: atom_id res chain seq x y z
N MET A 1 -23.29 49.22 22.31
CA MET A 1 -24.55 49.88 22.71
C MET A 1 -25.66 48.86 22.49
N VAL A 2 -26.27 48.37 23.58
CA VAL A 2 -27.45 47.46 23.70
C VAL A 2 -27.23 46.02 23.15
N ALA A 3 -26.98 44.94 23.92
CA ALA A 3 -27.64 44.32 25.09
C ALA A 3 -29.01 43.66 24.79
N LEU A 4 -29.09 42.32 24.87
CA LEU A 4 -30.18 41.63 25.57
C LEU A 4 -29.88 40.14 25.80
N LEU A 5 -29.93 39.77 27.08
CA LEU A 5 -29.92 38.44 27.66
C LEU A 5 -31.25 37.70 27.40
N HIS A 6 -31.22 36.37 27.43
CA HIS A 6 -32.22 35.62 28.19
C HIS A 6 -31.67 34.26 28.68
N HIS A 7 -31.57 34.14 30.00
CA HIS A 7 -31.51 32.89 30.75
C HIS A 7 -32.89 32.23 30.80
N PHE A 8 -32.94 30.90 30.75
CA PHE A 8 -33.95 30.10 31.46
C PHE A 8 -33.31 28.82 32.01
N THR A 9 -33.32 28.73 33.34
CA THR A 9 -33.15 27.51 34.13
C THR A 9 -34.52 26.89 34.39
N SER A 10 -34.65 25.56 34.37
CA SER A 10 -35.44 24.80 35.36
C SER A 10 -35.27 23.28 35.20
N SER A 11 -35.15 22.65 36.36
CA SER A 11 -34.94 21.25 36.68
C SER A 11 -36.25 20.55 37.05
N HIS A 12 -36.43 19.26 36.69
CA HIS A 12 -37.24 18.24 37.39
C HIS A 12 -36.82 16.83 36.85
N LEU A 13 -36.19 15.97 37.66
CA LEU A 13 -36.75 14.95 38.58
C LEU A 13 -37.22 13.64 37.89
N LEU A 14 -36.48 12.57 38.23
CA LEU A 14 -36.85 11.15 38.43
C LEU A 14 -37.55 10.35 37.32
N PHE A 15 -36.92 9.24 36.91
CA PHE A 15 -37.50 7.88 37.06
C PHE A 15 -36.41 6.82 36.84
N ARG A 16 -36.17 5.98 37.86
CA ARG A 16 -35.53 4.65 37.75
C ARG A 16 -36.59 3.64 37.31
N PRO A 17 -36.18 2.51 36.72
CA PRO A 17 -36.46 1.26 37.43
C PRO A 17 -35.23 0.34 37.52
N GLN A 18 -35.05 -0.23 38.72
CA GLN A 18 -34.30 -1.45 38.98
C GLN A 18 -35.14 -2.66 38.55
N PHE A 19 -34.50 -3.67 37.97
CA PHE A 19 -34.93 -5.05 38.12
C PHE A 19 -33.69 -5.89 38.42
N GLY A 20 -33.74 -6.62 39.54
CA GLY A 20 -32.85 -7.72 39.85
C GLY A 20 -33.70 -8.94 40.21
N PHE A 21 -33.21 -10.12 39.89
CA PHE A 21 -33.48 -11.46 40.47
C PHE A 21 -32.43 -12.38 39.80
N SER A 22 -31.34 -12.82 40.46
CA SER A 22 -31.19 -13.86 41.50
C SER A 22 -31.03 -15.30 40.97
N ASN A 23 -29.84 -15.87 41.25
CA ASN A 23 -29.51 -17.22 41.73
C ASN A 23 -29.86 -18.52 40.96
N CYS A 24 -28.80 -19.32 40.71
CA CYS A 24 -28.45 -20.59 41.38
C CYS A 24 -28.16 -21.84 40.49
N ASN A 25 -27.09 -22.54 40.90
CA ASN A 25 -26.73 -23.97 40.76
C ASN A 25 -26.30 -24.50 39.37
N SER A 26 -25.11 -25.08 39.10
CA SER A 26 -24.16 -26.01 39.76
C SER A 26 -24.27 -27.47 39.25
N ILE A 27 -23.08 -28.12 39.04
CA ILE A 27 -22.79 -29.59 38.98
C ILE A 27 -23.03 -30.28 37.59
N LYS A 28 -22.20 -31.17 36.98
CA LYS A 28 -21.10 -32.08 37.38
C LYS A 28 -20.25 -32.54 36.15
N LEU A 29 -18.99 -32.93 36.42
CA LEU A 29 -18.13 -33.82 35.62
C LEU A 29 -18.66 -35.27 35.56
N VAL A 30 -18.34 -35.99 34.48
CA VAL A 30 -18.17 -37.46 34.49
C VAL A 30 -16.93 -37.85 33.66
N GLN A 31 -15.91 -38.36 34.35
CA GLN A 31 -14.88 -39.26 33.82
C GLN A 31 -15.34 -40.70 34.02
N GLY A 32 -15.02 -41.58 33.07
CA GLY A 32 -15.15 -43.03 33.21
C GLY A 32 -13.88 -43.72 32.71
N ALA A 33 -13.23 -44.46 33.60
CA ALA A 33 -12.02 -45.24 33.36
C ALA A 33 -12.32 -46.75 33.48
N GLY A 34 -11.49 -47.56 32.81
CA GLY A 34 -11.21 -48.96 33.16
C GLY A 34 -11.50 -49.98 32.05
N ILE A 35 -10.76 -51.09 31.88
CA ILE A 35 -9.70 -51.74 32.67
C ILE A 35 -9.06 -52.85 31.77
N LEU A 36 -7.72 -52.97 31.87
CA LEU A 36 -6.81 -54.14 31.75
C LEU A 36 -7.17 -55.41 30.94
N ARG A 37 -6.15 -55.94 30.22
CA ARG A 37 -5.40 -57.16 30.64
C ARG A 37 -4.09 -57.39 29.86
N SER A 38 -3.08 -57.82 30.61
CA SER A 38 -1.68 -58.11 30.30
C SER A 38 -1.47 -59.47 29.59
N PHE A 39 -0.29 -59.70 28.98
CA PHE A 39 0.66 -60.76 29.39
C PHE A 39 2.03 -60.64 28.68
N ASN A 40 3.03 -61.25 29.32
CA ASN A 40 4.49 -61.04 29.26
C ASN A 40 5.25 -61.92 28.23
N ASN A 41 6.19 -61.31 27.50
CA ASN A 41 7.65 -61.61 27.40
C ASN A 41 8.16 -62.94 26.73
N PRO A 42 9.48 -63.13 26.46
CA PRO A 42 10.13 -62.91 25.15
C PRO A 42 10.94 -64.12 24.60
N ILE A 43 11.29 -64.16 23.30
CA ILE A 43 12.37 -65.05 22.79
C ILE A 43 13.15 -64.37 21.65
N TYR A 44 14.48 -64.35 21.79
CA TYR A 44 15.49 -64.04 20.76
C TYR A 44 15.79 -65.28 19.91
N LEU A 45 15.87 -65.15 18.57
CA LEU A 45 16.72 -65.99 17.71
C LEU A 45 16.91 -65.33 16.33
N ARG A 46 18.11 -65.51 15.78
CA ARG A 46 18.69 -64.80 14.62
C ARG A 46 18.67 -65.72 13.38
N MET A 47 18.63 -65.08 12.20
CA MET A 47 18.95 -65.58 10.83
C MET A 47 17.89 -66.42 10.07
N GLN A 48 17.31 -65.85 9.00
CA GLN A 48 17.73 -66.03 7.58
C GLN A 48 16.82 -65.22 6.64
N ARG A 49 17.39 -64.76 5.52
CA ARG A 49 16.73 -63.96 4.46
C ARG A 49 15.61 -64.74 3.78
N VAL A 50 14.44 -64.12 3.62
CA VAL A 50 13.55 -64.35 2.47
C VAL A 50 13.04 -62.99 2.00
N VAL A 51 13.18 -62.78 0.69
CA VAL A 51 12.77 -61.60 -0.08
C VAL A 51 11.24 -61.52 -0.06
N GLY A 52 10.69 -60.36 0.32
CA GLY A 52 9.25 -60.12 0.31
C GLY A 52 8.94 -58.64 0.56
N SER A 53 8.38 -58.01 -0.47
CA SER A 53 7.94 -56.62 -0.61
C SER A 53 7.53 -55.88 0.68
N LYS A 54 8.25 -54.80 1.00
CA LYS A 54 7.68 -53.68 1.74
C LYS A 54 6.94 -52.79 0.72
N ALA A 55 5.63 -52.69 0.87
CA ALA A 55 4.86 -51.58 0.33
C ALA A 55 5.38 -50.29 0.98
N ASN A 56 5.89 -49.39 0.16
CA ASN A 56 6.28 -48.04 0.53
C ASN A 56 5.02 -47.18 0.52
N ASP A 57 4.50 -46.81 1.69
CA ASP A 57 3.61 -45.64 1.87
C ASP A 57 4.44 -44.34 1.79
N SER A 58 5.24 -44.18 0.73
CA SER A 58 6.08 -43.00 0.51
C SER A 58 6.15 -42.53 -0.95
N GLU A 59 5.25 -43.00 -1.81
CA GLU A 59 5.29 -42.67 -3.25
C GLU A 59 4.25 -41.66 -3.75
N ASP A 60 3.42 -41.05 -2.90
CA ASP A 60 2.42 -40.06 -3.34
C ASP A 60 2.71 -38.59 -2.98
N VAL A 61 3.93 -38.26 -2.55
CA VAL A 61 4.34 -36.84 -2.31
C VAL A 61 5.51 -36.41 -3.20
N SER A 62 5.95 -37.23 -4.15
CA SER A 62 7.14 -36.98 -4.97
C SER A 62 6.86 -36.67 -6.46
N LEU A 63 5.58 -36.60 -6.87
CA LEU A 63 5.18 -36.30 -8.27
C LEU A 63 4.77 -34.82 -8.53
N LEU A 64 4.88 -33.95 -7.53
CA LEU A 64 4.96 -32.51 -7.71
C LEU A 64 6.29 -32.03 -7.13
N GLY A 65 7.33 -31.90 -7.97
CA GLY A 65 8.46 -30.99 -7.71
C GLY A 65 7.99 -29.53 -7.73
N GLY A 66 6.96 -29.22 -6.93
CA GLY A 66 5.74 -28.53 -7.33
C GLY A 66 5.84 -27.01 -7.34
N LYS A 67 5.27 -26.40 -8.38
CA LYS A 67 5.20 -24.95 -8.59
C LYS A 67 4.68 -24.24 -7.33
N ARG A 68 5.56 -23.54 -6.62
CA ARG A 68 5.20 -22.59 -5.56
C ARG A 68 4.63 -21.32 -6.19
N LEU A 69 3.60 -20.75 -5.58
CA LEU A 69 2.96 -19.50 -5.99
C LEU A 69 3.08 -18.43 -4.91
N TYR A 70 3.01 -17.17 -5.32
CA TYR A 70 3.27 -16.00 -4.48
C TYR A 70 2.11 -15.03 -4.63
N LEU A 71 1.45 -14.72 -3.51
CA LEU A 71 0.24 -13.93 -3.49
C LEU A 71 0.54 -12.49 -3.07
N GLY A 72 0.19 -11.56 -3.94
CA GLY A 72 0.12 -10.14 -3.62
C GLY A 72 -1.32 -9.68 -3.51
N MET A 73 -1.61 -8.80 -2.56
CA MET A 73 -2.88 -8.08 -2.51
C MET A 73 -2.65 -6.57 -2.44
N ASP A 74 -3.50 -5.82 -3.13
CA ASP A 74 -3.54 -4.36 -3.14
C ASP A 74 -4.82 -3.91 -2.45
N PHE A 75 -4.71 -3.10 -1.40
CA PHE A 75 -5.83 -2.46 -0.71
C PHE A 75 -5.85 -0.96 -0.94
N GLY A 76 -6.17 -0.58 -2.18
CA GLY A 76 -6.35 0.80 -2.59
C GLY A 76 -7.59 1.50 -2.02
N THR A 77 -7.97 2.61 -2.67
CA THR A 77 -8.93 3.58 -2.12
C THR A 77 -10.40 3.15 -2.13
N SER A 78 -10.81 2.32 -3.10
CA SER A 78 -12.22 1.96 -3.35
C SER A 78 -12.51 0.47 -3.40
N GLY A 79 -11.47 -0.36 -3.40
CA GLY A 79 -11.56 -1.80 -3.40
C GLY A 79 -10.18 -2.41 -3.24
N ALA A 80 -10.14 -3.73 -3.24
CA ALA A 80 -8.91 -4.49 -3.17
C ALA A 80 -8.80 -5.49 -4.32
N ARG A 81 -7.57 -5.91 -4.61
CA ARG A 81 -7.24 -6.83 -5.69
C ARG A 81 -6.26 -7.88 -5.17
N TYR A 82 -6.22 -9.04 -5.80
CA TYR A 82 -5.10 -9.96 -5.65
C TYR A 82 -4.49 -10.31 -7.00
N THR A 83 -3.21 -10.62 -6.97
CA THR A 83 -2.47 -11.24 -8.08
C THR A 83 -1.65 -12.40 -7.54
N LEU A 84 -1.78 -13.56 -8.17
CA LEU A 84 -1.06 -14.77 -7.82
C LEU A 84 -0.08 -15.11 -8.93
N ILE A 85 1.21 -15.13 -8.61
CA ILE A 85 2.29 -15.36 -9.58
C ILE A 85 3.11 -16.60 -9.25
N ASP A 86 3.82 -17.15 -10.23
CA ASP A 86 4.96 -18.04 -9.96
C ASP A 86 6.29 -17.27 -9.86
N LYS A 87 7.39 -18.00 -9.67
CA LYS A 87 8.75 -17.44 -9.52
C LYS A 87 9.22 -16.65 -10.75
N ASP A 88 8.68 -16.94 -11.93
CA ASP A 88 9.03 -16.28 -13.18
C ASP A 88 8.16 -15.02 -13.38
N GLY A 89 7.18 -14.80 -12.48
CA GLY A 89 6.26 -13.69 -12.52
C GLY A 89 5.08 -13.89 -13.46
N ILE A 90 4.79 -15.12 -13.87
CA ILE A 90 3.62 -15.44 -14.68
C ILE A 90 2.40 -15.43 -13.76
N ILE A 91 1.35 -14.73 -14.17
CA ILE A 91 0.08 -14.64 -13.43
C ILE A 91 -0.72 -15.92 -13.64
N HIS A 92 -1.07 -16.60 -12.54
CA HIS A 92 -1.95 -17.78 -12.54
C HIS A 92 -3.39 -17.43 -12.20
N SER A 93 -3.60 -16.40 -11.38
CA SER A 93 -4.93 -15.88 -11.07
C SER A 93 -4.88 -14.43 -10.61
N GLU A 94 -5.93 -13.69 -10.93
CA GLU A 94 -6.16 -12.31 -10.47
C GLU A 94 -7.65 -12.04 -10.31
N ARG A 95 -8.01 -11.28 -9.27
CA ARG A 95 -9.38 -10.81 -9.05
C ARG A 95 -9.37 -9.45 -8.36
N LYS A 96 -10.48 -8.73 -8.50
CA LYS A 96 -10.75 -7.46 -7.82
C LYS A 96 -12.10 -7.55 -7.13
N ARG A 97 -12.20 -6.95 -5.94
CA ARG A 97 -13.44 -6.69 -5.22
C ARG A 97 -13.56 -5.22 -4.85
N GLU A 98 -14.77 -4.69 -4.93
CA GLU A 98 -15.09 -3.40 -4.32
C GLU A 98 -15.34 -3.58 -2.83
N TYR A 99 -15.09 -2.53 -2.05
CA TYR A 99 -15.38 -2.59 -0.61
C TYR A 99 -16.89 -2.63 -0.36
N PRO A 100 -17.38 -3.59 0.44
CA PRO A 100 -18.78 -3.63 0.85
C PRO A 100 -19.10 -2.38 1.68
N LYS A 101 -20.28 -1.79 1.47
CA LYS A 101 -20.68 -0.56 2.18
C LYS A 101 -21.31 -0.91 3.53
N TYR A 102 -20.48 -1.07 4.57
CA TYR A 102 -20.96 -1.15 5.95
C TYR A 102 -21.05 0.24 6.57
N MET A 103 -22.16 0.52 7.25
CA MET A 103 -22.40 1.79 7.92
C MET A 103 -22.56 1.56 9.42
N SER A 104 -21.77 2.26 10.23
CA SER A 104 -21.87 2.29 11.69
C SER A 104 -22.05 3.73 12.13
N LYS A 105 -23.13 4.04 12.85
CA LYS A 105 -23.51 5.39 13.30
C LYS A 105 -23.49 6.44 12.15
N GLY A 106 -23.89 6.04 10.95
CA GLY A 106 -23.95 6.94 9.78
C GLY A 106 -22.60 7.20 9.09
N VAL A 107 -21.53 6.51 9.48
CA VAL A 107 -20.21 6.59 8.85
C VAL A 107 -19.81 5.20 8.32
N MET A 108 -19.02 5.15 7.25
CA MET A 108 -18.52 3.90 6.70
C MET A 108 -17.62 3.17 7.69
N ASP A 109 -17.91 1.91 7.95
CA ASP A 109 -17.08 1.01 8.75
C ASP A 109 -15.99 0.39 7.86
N TRP A 110 -14.91 1.13 7.68
CA TRP A 110 -13.76 0.70 6.89
C TRP A 110 -13.09 -0.54 7.44
N VAL A 111 -13.07 -0.73 8.77
CA VAL A 111 -12.43 -1.88 9.43
C VAL A 111 -13.14 -3.16 9.01
N GLN A 112 -14.46 -3.20 9.17
CA GLN A 112 -15.25 -4.35 8.76
C GLN A 112 -15.15 -4.58 7.24
N SER A 113 -15.18 -3.50 6.46
CA SER A 113 -15.15 -3.55 5.00
C SER A 113 -13.83 -4.15 4.48
N TRP A 114 -12.68 -3.69 4.99
CA TRP A 114 -11.37 -4.22 4.61
C TRP A 114 -11.18 -5.66 5.07
N LYS A 115 -11.54 -5.98 6.33
CA LYS A 115 -11.45 -7.35 6.86
C LYS A 115 -12.25 -8.34 6.02
N LEU A 116 -13.50 -8.01 5.69
CA LEU A 116 -14.33 -8.88 4.87
C LEU A 116 -13.73 -9.05 3.47
N THR A 117 -13.25 -7.96 2.87
CA THR A 117 -12.66 -8.00 1.53
C THR A 117 -11.40 -8.87 1.49
N LEU A 118 -10.54 -8.81 2.51
CA LEU A 118 -9.37 -9.69 2.65
C LEU A 118 -9.76 -11.16 2.58
N PHE A 119 -10.73 -11.56 3.40
CA PHE A 119 -11.15 -12.95 3.46
C PHE A 119 -11.93 -13.39 2.22
N GLN A 120 -12.71 -12.50 1.60
CA GLN A 120 -13.35 -12.78 0.32
C GLN A 120 -12.36 -12.95 -0.83
N LEU A 121 -11.27 -12.16 -0.87
CA LEU A 121 -10.21 -12.34 -1.86
C LEU A 121 -9.47 -13.67 -1.66
N LEU A 122 -9.27 -14.13 -0.43
CA LEU A 122 -8.75 -15.48 -0.17
C LEU A 122 -9.72 -16.59 -0.59
N GLU A 123 -11.03 -16.35 -0.47
CA GLU A 123 -12.06 -17.29 -0.95
C GLU A 123 -12.14 -17.33 -2.48
N ASP A 124 -11.83 -16.23 -3.16
CA ASP A 124 -11.82 -16.12 -4.63
C ASP A 124 -10.64 -16.82 -5.32
N ILE A 125 -9.64 -17.30 -4.56
CA ILE A 125 -8.52 -18.05 -5.12
C ILE A 125 -8.93 -19.53 -5.25
N PRO A 126 -8.80 -20.14 -6.43
CA PRO A 126 -9.10 -21.57 -6.62
C PRO A 126 -8.36 -22.46 -5.64
N ASP A 127 -9.02 -23.51 -5.15
CA ASP A 127 -8.52 -24.41 -4.11
C ASP A 127 -7.16 -25.03 -4.48
N GLU A 128 -7.02 -25.46 -5.73
CA GLU A 128 -5.79 -26.03 -6.29
C GLU A 128 -4.61 -25.05 -6.28
N PHE A 129 -4.88 -23.75 -6.35
CA PHE A 129 -3.85 -22.72 -6.28
C PHE A 129 -3.55 -22.32 -4.84
N ARG A 130 -4.55 -22.27 -3.96
CA ARG A 130 -4.34 -21.97 -2.54
C ARG A 130 -3.37 -22.93 -1.88
N ALA A 131 -3.48 -24.22 -2.22
CA ALA A 131 -2.57 -25.27 -1.76
C ALA A 131 -1.12 -25.13 -2.25
N LEU A 132 -0.82 -24.18 -3.15
CA LEU A 132 0.51 -23.92 -3.69
C LEU A 132 1.10 -22.58 -3.22
N ILE A 133 0.36 -21.77 -2.46
CA ILE A 133 0.80 -20.46 -2.01
C ILE A 133 1.92 -20.62 -0.97
N ALA A 134 3.12 -20.21 -1.36
CA ALA A 134 4.32 -20.21 -0.51
C ALA A 134 4.39 -18.97 0.38
N SER A 135 3.94 -17.82 -0.12
CA SER A 135 3.94 -16.59 0.66
C SER A 135 2.90 -15.58 0.22
N ILE A 136 2.58 -14.67 1.14
CA ILE A 136 1.63 -13.58 0.98
C ILE A 136 2.27 -12.26 1.40
N SER A 137 2.10 -11.21 0.61
CA SER A 137 2.39 -9.83 0.98
C SER A 137 1.23 -8.92 0.54
N ILE A 138 1.04 -7.80 1.23
CA ILE A 138 -0.09 -6.90 1.03
C ILE A 138 0.43 -5.47 1.01
N ASP A 139 0.02 -4.69 0.01
CA ASP A 139 0.17 -3.23 0.03
C ASP A 139 -1.13 -2.54 0.50
N GLY A 140 -1.00 -1.28 0.92
CA GLY A 140 -2.13 -0.45 1.32
C GLY A 140 -1.91 1.02 1.02
N THR A 141 -2.95 1.81 1.23
CA THR A 141 -2.89 3.27 1.03
C THR A 141 -1.96 3.94 2.06
N SER A 142 -1.05 4.78 1.56
CA SER A 142 -0.07 5.50 2.39
C SER A 142 -0.72 6.31 3.52
N ALA A 143 -0.14 6.23 4.72
CA ALA A 143 -0.59 6.97 5.91
C ALA A 143 -2.03 6.70 6.35
N THR A 144 -2.70 5.67 5.80
CA THR A 144 -3.91 5.13 6.43
C THR A 144 -3.49 4.35 7.66
N ILE A 145 -3.99 4.72 8.83
CA ILE A 145 -3.63 4.07 10.10
C ILE A 145 -4.83 3.58 10.90
N MET A 146 -4.55 2.54 11.67
CA MET A 146 -5.35 1.94 12.72
C MET A 146 -4.60 2.10 14.04
N ILE A 147 -5.31 2.44 15.10
CA ILE A 147 -4.78 2.37 16.46
C ILE A 147 -5.64 1.38 17.21
N ILE A 148 -5.01 0.32 17.72
CA ILE A 148 -5.70 -0.80 18.35
C ILE A 148 -5.18 -1.05 19.75
N ASP A 149 -5.97 -1.72 20.56
CA ASP A 149 -5.57 -2.23 21.86
C ASP A 149 -4.75 -3.52 21.68
N SER A 150 -3.53 -3.56 22.18
CA SER A 150 -2.62 -4.71 22.02
C SER A 150 -3.05 -5.97 22.77
N THR A 151 -3.93 -5.86 23.75
CA THR A 151 -4.40 -7.01 24.55
C THR A 151 -5.61 -7.68 23.88
N THR A 152 -6.53 -6.88 23.34
CA THR A 152 -7.80 -7.34 22.76
C THR A 152 -7.77 -7.42 21.23
N GLY A 153 -6.91 -6.64 20.59
CA GLY A 153 -6.89 -6.46 19.14
C GLY A 153 -7.99 -5.53 18.61
N GLU A 154 -8.79 -4.93 19.48
CA GLU A 154 -9.92 -4.08 19.10
C GLU A 154 -9.47 -2.67 18.69
N PRO A 155 -10.08 -2.06 17.67
CA PRO A 155 -9.82 -0.67 17.31
C PRO A 155 -10.16 0.30 18.44
N LEU A 156 -9.20 1.16 18.82
CA LEU A 156 -9.39 2.25 19.79
C LEU A 156 -9.97 3.52 19.16
N SER A 157 -10.03 3.58 17.84
CA SER A 157 -10.72 4.59 17.04
C SER A 157 -11.10 4.03 15.68
N ARG A 158 -11.91 4.78 14.91
CA ARG A 158 -11.98 4.55 13.47
C ARG A 158 -10.58 4.76 12.85
N PRO A 159 -10.29 4.14 11.69
CA PRO A 159 -9.10 4.47 10.93
C PRO A 159 -9.09 5.94 10.51
N PHE A 160 -7.87 6.49 10.45
CA PHE A 160 -7.58 7.76 9.79
C PHE A 160 -7.13 7.45 8.37
N LEU A 161 -7.87 7.91 7.35
CA LEU A 161 -7.60 7.56 5.96
C LEU A 161 -6.44 8.37 5.36
N TYR A 162 -5.83 7.88 4.29
CA TYR A 162 -4.70 8.49 3.58
C TYR A 162 -4.88 9.99 3.29
N ASN A 163 -6.08 10.39 2.88
CA ASN A 163 -6.44 11.77 2.52
C ASN A 163 -6.99 12.60 3.68
N GLU A 164 -7.19 11.99 4.85
CA GLU A 164 -7.69 12.69 6.02
C GLU A 164 -6.58 13.53 6.65
N SER A 165 -6.94 14.76 7.01
CA SER A 165 -6.03 15.78 7.53
C SER A 165 -6.34 16.06 9.00
N CYS A 166 -5.29 16.06 9.84
CA CYS A 166 -5.32 16.45 11.25
C CYS A 166 -4.56 17.78 11.45
N PRO A 167 -5.17 18.92 11.09
CA PRO A 167 -4.49 20.22 11.16
C PRO A 167 -4.18 20.67 12.59
N ASP A 168 -4.96 20.19 13.57
CA ASP A 168 -4.78 20.41 15.00
C ASP A 168 -3.41 19.94 15.52
N ALA A 169 -2.82 18.93 14.88
CA ALA A 169 -1.54 18.35 15.28
C ALA A 169 -0.32 18.99 14.59
N VAL A 170 -0.50 19.78 13.52
CA VAL A 170 0.61 20.24 12.67
C VAL A 170 1.60 21.11 13.43
N SER A 171 1.11 22.00 14.31
CA SER A 171 1.98 22.89 15.12
C SER A 171 2.86 22.08 16.07
N VAL A 172 2.28 21.08 16.74
CA VAL A 172 3.00 20.17 17.64
C VAL A 172 4.05 19.39 16.86
N VAL A 173 3.67 18.79 15.72
CA VAL A 173 4.60 18.02 14.88
C VAL A 173 5.75 18.89 14.35
N THR A 174 5.46 20.11 13.92
CA THR A 174 6.47 21.06 13.42
C THR A 174 7.41 21.52 14.53
N SER A 175 6.96 21.55 15.79
CA SER A 175 7.82 21.92 16.92
C SER A 175 8.83 20.86 17.34
N ILE A 176 8.62 19.59 16.95
CA ILE A 176 9.49 18.46 17.33
C ILE A 176 10.29 17.90 16.15
N ALA A 177 9.73 17.92 14.94
CA ALA A 177 10.37 17.37 13.76
C ALA A 177 11.37 18.35 13.15
N PRO A 178 12.39 17.86 12.41
CA PRO A 178 13.26 18.73 11.64
C PRO A 178 12.48 19.64 10.69
N VAL A 179 13.01 20.84 10.45
CA VAL A 179 12.39 21.80 9.53
C VAL A 179 12.16 21.13 8.17
N ASN A 180 10.96 21.30 7.63
CA ASN A 180 10.53 20.74 6.35
C ASN A 180 10.51 19.20 6.25
N HIS A 181 10.56 18.47 7.37
CA HIS A 181 10.47 17.02 7.36
C HIS A 181 9.14 16.53 6.74
N THR A 182 9.13 15.35 6.11
CA THR A 182 7.95 14.78 5.41
C THR A 182 6.72 14.57 6.29
N VAL A 183 6.90 14.59 7.61
CA VAL A 183 5.85 14.48 8.64
C VAL A 183 5.17 15.82 8.95
N CYS A 184 5.76 16.95 8.56
CA CYS A 184 5.21 18.29 8.74
C CYS A 184 4.10 18.58 7.70
N SER A 185 3.16 17.65 7.59
CA SER A 185 2.00 17.67 6.71
C SER A 185 0.82 17.12 7.49
N SER A 186 -0.33 17.78 7.40
CA SER A 186 -1.52 17.42 8.17
C SER A 186 -2.08 16.03 7.85
N THR A 187 -1.75 15.44 6.70
CA THR A 187 -2.15 14.08 6.33
C THR A 187 -1.12 13.01 6.72
N SER A 188 0.02 13.41 7.31
CA SER A 188 1.05 12.47 7.76
C SER A 188 0.53 11.53 8.85
N THR A 189 1.12 10.34 8.92
CA THR A 189 0.83 9.40 10.01
C THR A 189 1.13 10.02 11.38
N LEU A 190 2.20 10.82 11.48
CA LEU A 190 2.56 11.45 12.76
C LEU A 190 1.51 12.46 13.22
N CYS A 191 0.97 13.30 12.32
CA CYS A 191 -0.13 14.21 12.68
C CYS A 191 -1.37 13.44 13.14
N LYS A 192 -1.70 12.32 12.49
CA LYS A 192 -2.82 11.45 12.89
C LYS A 192 -2.59 10.82 14.26
N LEU A 193 -1.38 10.31 14.52
CA LEU A 193 -0.99 9.76 15.82
C LEU A 193 -1.07 10.82 16.93
N VAL A 194 -0.53 12.02 16.70
CA VAL A 194 -0.57 13.12 17.67
C VAL A 194 -1.99 13.60 17.94
N SER A 195 -2.82 13.71 16.91
CA SER A 195 -4.23 14.09 17.05
C SER A 195 -5.00 13.05 17.88
N TRP A 196 -4.83 11.76 17.58
CA TRP A 196 -5.41 10.68 18.38
C TRP A 196 -4.88 10.70 19.82
N TRP A 197 -3.57 10.86 20.00
CA TRP A 197 -2.94 10.90 21.31
C TRP A 197 -3.43 12.07 22.16
N ASN A 198 -3.80 13.21 21.56
CA ASN A 198 -4.33 14.35 22.30
C ASN A 198 -5.85 14.27 22.54
N SER A 199 -6.53 13.30 21.92
CA SER A 199 -7.96 13.08 22.14
C SER A 199 -8.24 12.50 23.55
N TYR A 200 -9.43 12.83 24.08
CA TYR A 200 -9.91 12.36 25.38
C TYR A 200 -10.66 11.02 25.24
N GLY A 201 -10.51 10.12 26.23
CA GLY A 201 -11.46 9.00 26.45
C GLY A 201 -10.95 7.59 26.18
N SER A 202 -9.81 7.40 25.50
CA SER A 202 -9.21 6.07 25.30
C SER A 202 -8.03 5.83 26.25
N SER A 203 -7.95 4.63 26.84
CA SER A 203 -6.71 4.18 27.47
C SER A 203 -5.63 4.09 26.41
N LYS A 204 -4.45 4.63 26.72
CA LYS A 204 -3.33 4.71 25.76
C LYS A 204 -2.26 3.66 26.04
N GLU A 205 -2.23 3.12 27.27
CA GLU A 205 -1.17 2.24 27.77
C GLU A 205 -0.96 0.98 26.92
N SER A 206 -2.04 0.43 26.37
CA SER A 206 -2.05 -0.76 25.53
C SER A 206 -2.06 -0.44 24.02
N ALA A 207 -1.98 0.83 23.61
CA ALA A 207 -2.20 1.21 22.22
C ALA A 207 -1.02 0.83 21.32
N VAL A 208 -1.32 0.35 20.11
CA VAL A 208 -0.34 0.09 19.04
C VAL A 208 -0.86 0.69 17.73
N LEU A 209 0.01 1.39 17.01
CA LEU A 209 -0.24 1.92 15.69
C LEU A 209 0.13 0.88 14.64
N LEU A 210 -0.78 0.69 13.69
CA LEU A 210 -0.58 -0.14 12.50
C LEU A 210 -1.01 0.68 11.29
N HIS A 211 -0.22 0.66 10.22
CA HIS A 211 -0.69 1.12 8.92
C HIS A 211 -1.69 0.11 8.35
N GLN A 212 -2.44 0.48 7.31
CA GLN A 212 -3.45 -0.39 6.71
C GLN A 212 -2.88 -1.75 6.30
N ALA A 213 -1.73 -1.76 5.62
CA ALA A 213 -1.04 -2.98 5.20
C ALA A 213 -0.64 -3.83 6.42
N ASP A 214 -0.02 -3.21 7.43
CA ASP A 214 0.41 -3.86 8.67
C ASP A 214 -0.77 -4.56 9.37
N TRP A 215 -1.91 -3.89 9.48
CA TRP A 215 -3.10 -4.44 10.13
C TRP A 215 -3.69 -5.62 9.36
N LEU A 216 -3.76 -5.53 8.02
CA LEU A 216 -4.23 -6.63 7.17
C LEU A 216 -3.31 -7.85 7.27
N LEU A 217 -2.00 -7.64 7.24
CA LEU A 217 -1.00 -8.70 7.41
C LEU A 217 -1.09 -9.31 8.81
N TRP A 218 -1.27 -8.48 9.84
CA TRP A 218 -1.43 -8.93 11.22
C TRP A 218 -2.63 -9.87 11.41
N LEU A 219 -3.75 -9.64 10.70
CA LEU A 219 -4.87 -10.57 10.71
C LEU A 219 -4.49 -11.98 10.20
N LEU A 220 -3.47 -12.08 9.34
CA LEU A 220 -2.97 -13.33 8.77
C LEU A 220 -1.88 -13.99 9.61
N HIS A 221 -0.96 -13.24 10.22
CA HIS A 221 0.20 -13.80 10.97
C HIS A 221 0.11 -13.70 12.50
N GLY A 222 -0.77 -12.86 13.06
CA GLY A 222 -1.00 -12.72 14.50
C GLY A 222 0.09 -12.00 15.31
N LYS A 223 1.31 -11.84 14.77
CA LYS A 223 2.40 -11.06 15.41
C LYS A 223 2.12 -9.54 15.35
N LEU A 224 1.81 -8.91 16.46
CA LEU A 224 1.44 -7.49 16.49
C LEU A 224 2.66 -6.55 16.31
N GLY A 225 2.44 -5.37 15.71
CA GLY A 225 3.39 -4.26 15.74
C GLY A 225 4.59 -4.41 14.81
N VAL A 226 4.37 -4.88 13.58
CA VAL A 226 5.40 -4.97 12.53
C VAL A 226 4.94 -4.18 11.30
N SER A 227 5.76 -3.24 10.85
CA SER A 227 5.58 -2.44 9.64
C SER A 227 6.82 -2.54 8.74
N ASP A 228 6.82 -1.79 7.65
CA ASP A 228 7.91 -1.72 6.69
C ASP A 228 8.45 -0.30 6.49
N TYR A 229 9.66 -0.20 5.92
CA TYR A 229 10.33 1.08 5.63
C TYR A 229 9.44 2.10 4.92
N ASN A 230 8.53 1.64 4.06
CA ASN A 230 7.76 2.53 3.22
C ASN A 230 6.51 3.07 3.91
N ASN A 231 5.72 2.20 4.56
CA ASN A 231 4.57 2.65 5.34
C ASN A 231 5.00 3.56 6.51
N ALA A 232 6.10 3.22 7.19
CA ALA A 232 6.58 3.95 8.36
C ALA A 232 7.22 5.33 8.06
N LEU A 233 7.53 5.65 6.80
CA LEU A 233 8.17 6.92 6.43
C LEU A 233 7.34 8.13 6.90
N LYS A 234 6.01 8.05 6.76
CA LYS A 234 5.08 9.14 7.11
C LYS A 234 4.80 9.28 8.61
N VAL A 235 5.25 8.35 9.44
CA VAL A 235 5.29 8.55 10.91
C VAL A 235 6.61 9.13 11.39
N GLY A 236 7.64 9.10 10.54
CA GLY A 236 8.95 9.66 10.81
C GLY A 236 10.06 8.64 10.98
N TYR A 237 9.84 7.37 10.60
CA TYR A 237 10.93 6.39 10.50
C TYR A 237 11.96 6.86 9.49
N ASP A 238 13.25 6.70 9.82
CA ASP A 238 14.35 6.97 8.90
C ASP A 238 14.85 5.64 8.30
N PRO A 239 14.51 5.33 7.04
CA PRO A 239 14.94 4.08 6.42
C PRO A 239 16.42 4.07 6.02
N GLU A 240 17.14 5.19 6.09
CA GLU A 240 18.60 5.22 5.90
C GLU A 240 19.32 4.75 7.16
N LEU A 241 18.88 5.23 8.31
CA LEU A 241 19.41 4.86 9.63
C LEU A 241 18.73 3.61 10.21
N GLU A 242 17.75 3.05 9.50
CA GLU A 242 16.92 1.92 9.91
C GLU A 242 16.33 2.06 11.33
N SER A 243 15.97 3.28 11.73
CA SER A 243 15.52 3.58 13.08
C SER A 243 14.54 4.74 13.13
N TYR A 244 13.77 4.80 14.22
CA TYR A 244 13.05 6.02 14.57
C TYR A 244 14.05 7.04 15.14
N PRO A 245 14.00 8.31 14.69
CA PRO A 245 14.95 9.32 15.11
C PRO A 245 14.72 9.76 16.57
N PRO A 246 15.74 10.28 17.26
CA PRO A 246 15.65 10.67 18.68
C PRO A 246 14.54 11.68 19.00
N TRP A 247 14.24 12.60 18.08
CA TRP A 247 13.17 13.59 18.26
C TRP A 247 11.77 12.98 18.34
N LEU A 248 11.58 11.80 17.72
CA LEU A 248 10.35 11.03 17.77
C LEU A 248 10.34 10.08 18.98
N LEU A 249 11.47 9.41 19.25
CA LEU A 249 11.58 8.47 20.38
C LEU A 249 11.42 9.13 21.75
N SER A 250 11.74 10.42 21.88
CA SER A 250 11.58 11.20 23.11
C SER A 250 10.12 11.56 23.44
N GLN A 251 9.18 11.30 22.52
CA GLN A 251 7.77 11.63 22.71
C GLN A 251 7.03 10.58 23.54
N ALA A 252 6.03 11.00 24.30
CA ALA A 252 5.27 10.10 25.19
C ALA A 252 4.52 8.97 24.45
N TYR A 253 4.23 9.14 23.17
CA TYR A 253 3.55 8.15 22.33
C TYR A 253 4.50 7.26 21.53
N SER A 254 5.82 7.36 21.72
CA SER A 254 6.79 6.59 20.92
C SER A 254 6.64 5.07 21.09
N TYR A 255 6.14 4.60 22.24
CA TYR A 255 5.88 3.17 22.49
C TYR A 255 4.74 2.59 21.64
N VAL A 256 3.91 3.44 21.03
CA VAL A 256 2.79 3.04 20.16
C VAL A 256 3.31 2.66 18.77
N LEU A 257 4.53 3.07 18.40
CA LEU A 257 5.11 2.86 17.08
C LEU A 257 5.43 1.38 16.83
N PRO A 258 5.15 0.84 15.63
CA PRO A 258 5.48 -0.54 15.31
C PRO A 258 6.99 -0.73 15.14
N SER A 259 7.49 -1.96 15.32
CA SER A 259 8.80 -2.34 14.79
C SER A 259 8.78 -2.28 13.26
N VAL A 260 9.94 -2.05 12.63
CA VAL A 260 10.02 -1.83 11.18
C VAL A 260 11.05 -2.77 10.55
N GLN A 261 10.69 -3.38 9.42
CA GLN A 261 11.57 -4.23 8.62
C GLN A 261 11.63 -3.76 7.16
N ALA A 262 12.51 -4.35 6.35
CA ALA A 262 12.49 -4.08 4.91
C ALA A 262 11.20 -4.62 4.26
N PRO A 263 10.67 -3.97 3.21
CA PRO A 263 9.56 -4.50 2.42
C PRO A 263 9.86 -5.88 1.82
N GLY A 264 8.87 -6.78 1.86
CA GLY A 264 9.02 -8.15 1.37
C GLY A 264 9.94 -9.02 2.23
N THR A 265 9.90 -8.86 3.56
CA THR A 265 10.66 -9.66 4.52
C THR A 265 9.73 -10.59 5.29
N PHE A 266 10.15 -11.83 5.56
CA PHE A 266 9.40 -12.79 6.36
C PHE A 266 9.07 -12.26 7.76
N VAL A 267 7.78 -12.25 8.12
CA VAL A 267 7.30 -11.90 9.46
C VAL A 267 6.97 -13.15 10.26
N GLY A 268 6.25 -14.09 9.67
CA GLY A 268 5.77 -15.30 10.34
C GLY A 268 5.00 -16.21 9.39
N LEU A 269 4.66 -17.41 9.86
CA LEU A 269 3.74 -18.28 9.15
C LEU A 269 2.30 -17.77 9.29
N VAL A 270 1.46 -18.10 8.31
CA VAL A 270 0.02 -17.86 8.41
C VAL A 270 -0.56 -18.57 9.64
N LYS A 271 -1.50 -17.94 10.33
CA LYS A 271 -2.17 -18.52 11.50
C LYS A 271 -2.91 -19.81 11.13
N GLU A 272 -2.91 -20.76 12.07
CA GLU A 272 -3.47 -22.10 11.87
C GLU A 272 -4.98 -22.11 11.54
N ASP A 273 -5.75 -21.18 12.11
CA ASP A 273 -7.18 -21.02 11.83
C ASP A 273 -7.43 -20.55 10.39
N ILE A 274 -6.63 -19.58 9.91
CA ILE A 274 -6.67 -19.09 8.53
C ILE A 274 -6.19 -20.18 7.57
N ARG A 275 -5.08 -20.85 7.91
CA ARG A 275 -4.51 -21.95 7.13
C ARG A 275 -5.54 -23.06 6.88
N THR A 276 -6.19 -23.52 7.95
CA THR A 276 -7.16 -24.62 7.88
C THR A 276 -8.41 -24.20 7.13
N ARG A 277 -8.90 -22.97 7.35
CA ARG A 277 -10.11 -22.47 6.69
C ARG A 277 -9.95 -22.32 5.17
N TYR A 278 -8.78 -21.89 4.71
CA TYR A 278 -8.53 -21.57 3.30
C TYR A 278 -7.67 -22.59 2.56
N GLY A 279 -7.28 -23.69 3.21
CA GLY A 279 -6.47 -24.74 2.59
C GLY A 279 -5.05 -24.29 2.22
N LEU A 280 -4.46 -23.35 2.97
CA LEU A 280 -3.10 -22.89 2.72
C LEU A 280 -2.05 -23.92 3.22
N PRO A 281 -0.86 -23.97 2.61
CA PRO A 281 0.26 -24.78 3.09
C PRO A 281 0.69 -24.43 4.52
N LYS A 282 1.21 -25.43 5.24
CA LYS A 282 1.76 -25.24 6.60
C LYS A 282 2.96 -24.29 6.65
N ASP A 283 3.68 -24.19 5.54
CA ASP A 283 4.84 -23.33 5.38
C ASP A 283 4.50 -22.02 4.63
N CYS A 284 3.22 -21.68 4.46
CA CYS A 284 2.81 -20.42 3.87
C CYS A 284 3.26 -19.24 4.75
N ALA A 285 4.21 -18.47 4.24
CA ALA A 285 4.81 -17.31 4.88
C ALA A 285 3.98 -16.04 4.68
N ILE A 286 3.97 -15.18 5.69
CA ILE A 286 3.48 -13.81 5.55
C ILE A 286 4.68 -12.87 5.61
N CYS A 287 4.80 -12.02 4.61
CA CYS A 287 5.88 -11.06 4.46
C CYS A 287 5.38 -9.63 4.68
N THR A 288 6.26 -8.72 5.08
CA THR A 288 5.96 -7.29 5.13
C THR A 288 5.52 -6.75 3.78
N GLY A 289 4.69 -5.72 3.84
CA GLY A 289 4.08 -5.06 2.70
C GLY A 289 4.88 -3.88 2.16
N THR A 290 4.15 -2.96 1.55
CA THR A 290 4.58 -1.61 1.18
C THR A 290 3.34 -0.72 1.01
N THR A 291 3.50 0.46 0.40
CA THR A 291 2.40 1.32 -0.04
C THR A 291 1.97 1.00 -1.48
N ASP A 292 0.70 1.18 -1.80
CA ASP A 292 0.10 1.01 -3.14
C ASP A 292 0.95 1.65 -4.26
N SER A 293 1.44 2.86 -4.03
CA SER A 293 2.21 3.66 -4.97
C SER A 293 3.60 3.09 -5.24
N ILE A 294 4.19 2.36 -4.29
CA ILE A 294 5.48 1.68 -4.46
C ILE A 294 5.27 0.28 -5.03
N ALA A 295 4.24 -0.43 -4.61
CA ALA A 295 3.85 -1.70 -5.21
C ALA A 295 3.57 -1.54 -6.73
N ALA A 296 2.88 -0.48 -7.13
CA ALA A 296 2.67 -0.16 -8.54
C ALA A 296 3.99 0.12 -9.30
N PHE A 297 5.01 0.69 -8.64
CA PHE A 297 6.34 0.86 -9.23
C PHE A 297 7.06 -0.50 -9.37
N LEU A 298 7.04 -1.32 -8.31
CA LEU A 298 7.63 -2.66 -8.31
C LEU A 298 7.07 -3.54 -9.43
N ALA A 299 5.78 -3.35 -9.78
CA ALA A 299 5.15 -4.08 -10.87
C ALA A 299 5.83 -3.87 -12.23
N ALA A 300 6.49 -2.73 -12.45
CA ALA A 300 7.24 -2.48 -13.68
C ALA A 300 8.53 -3.32 -13.77
N ARG A 301 8.96 -4.00 -12.69
CA ARG A 301 10.21 -4.77 -12.58
C ARG A 301 11.47 -3.95 -12.91
N ALA A 302 11.39 -2.64 -12.69
CA ALA A 302 12.47 -1.70 -12.84
C ALA A 302 13.37 -1.69 -11.59
N THR A 303 14.36 -2.58 -11.54
CA THR A 303 15.22 -2.78 -10.34
C THR A 303 16.62 -2.16 -10.42
N GLN A 304 17.01 -1.67 -11.61
CA GLN A 304 18.30 -1.01 -11.81
C GLN A 304 18.18 0.50 -11.60
N THR A 305 19.23 1.13 -11.05
CA THR A 305 19.29 2.59 -10.93
C THR A 305 19.22 3.25 -12.30
N GLY A 306 18.65 4.44 -12.39
CA GLY A 306 18.37 5.11 -13.66
C GLY A 306 17.10 4.61 -14.37
N LYS A 307 16.55 3.45 -13.98
CA LYS A 307 15.21 3.05 -14.42
C LYS A 307 14.16 3.86 -13.68
N SER A 308 13.11 4.22 -14.40
CA SER A 308 12.05 5.04 -13.87
C SER A 308 10.68 4.60 -14.36
N VAL A 309 9.63 5.03 -13.65
CA VAL A 309 8.25 4.85 -14.06
C VAL A 309 7.56 6.20 -14.05
N THR A 310 6.99 6.58 -15.19
CA THR A 310 6.04 7.68 -15.30
C THR A 310 4.61 7.14 -15.26
N SER A 311 3.83 7.57 -14.28
CA SER A 311 2.40 7.35 -14.23
C SER A 311 1.66 8.49 -14.94
N LEU A 312 1.13 8.20 -16.13
CA LEU A 312 0.26 9.10 -16.89
C LEU A 312 -1.20 8.90 -16.44
N GLY A 313 -1.48 9.30 -15.20
CA GLY A 313 -2.79 9.23 -14.56
C GLY A 313 -3.58 10.53 -14.70
N SER A 314 -4.48 10.80 -13.74
CA SER A 314 -5.12 12.12 -13.62
C SER A 314 -4.08 13.22 -13.47
N THR A 315 -3.04 12.95 -12.69
CA THR A 315 -1.82 13.74 -12.56
C THR A 315 -0.64 13.01 -13.19
N LEU A 316 0.44 13.75 -13.47
CA LEU A 316 1.73 13.23 -13.90
C LEU A 316 2.58 12.95 -12.66
N ALA A 317 2.92 11.70 -12.39
CA ALA A 317 3.85 11.33 -11.33
C ALA A 317 5.04 10.56 -11.90
N ILE A 318 6.25 10.96 -11.52
CA ILE A 318 7.48 10.27 -11.91
C ILE A 318 8.14 9.65 -10.67
N LYS A 319 8.73 8.47 -10.87
CA LYS A 319 9.50 7.75 -9.85
C LYS A 319 10.78 7.25 -10.49
N LEU A 320 11.91 7.60 -9.90
CA LEU A 320 13.26 7.32 -10.41
C LEU A 320 14.03 6.52 -9.36
N LEU A 321 14.55 5.36 -9.76
CA LEU A 321 15.39 4.56 -8.89
C LEU A 321 16.83 5.10 -8.91
N SER A 322 17.37 5.39 -7.74
CA SER A 322 18.60 6.15 -7.54
C SER A 322 19.49 5.48 -6.48
N THR A 323 20.80 5.66 -6.59
CA THR A 323 21.75 5.32 -5.51
C THR A 323 21.67 6.30 -4.36
N ASN A 324 21.25 7.53 -4.64
CA ASN A 324 21.25 8.63 -3.68
C ASN A 324 19.83 8.91 -3.18
N ARG A 325 19.71 9.14 -1.87
CA ARG A 325 18.50 9.66 -1.23
C ARG A 325 18.34 11.13 -1.58
N ILE A 326 17.15 11.50 -2.04
CA ILE A 326 16.79 12.88 -2.41
C ILE A 326 15.46 13.25 -1.75
N ASP A 327 15.52 14.21 -0.83
CA ASP A 327 14.36 14.81 -0.20
C ASP A 327 14.48 16.33 -0.35
N ASP A 328 13.49 16.95 -1.00
CA ASP A 328 13.45 18.40 -1.17
C ASP A 328 12.01 18.92 -1.02
N ALA A 329 11.77 19.58 0.12
CA ALA A 329 10.45 20.08 0.46
C ALA A 329 9.97 21.23 -0.43
N ARG A 330 10.86 21.98 -1.09
CA ARG A 330 10.49 23.09 -1.98
C ARG A 330 9.65 22.56 -3.14
N TYR A 331 10.07 21.41 -3.67
CA TYR A 331 9.40 20.73 -4.77
C TYR A 331 8.50 19.57 -4.31
N GLY A 332 8.49 19.28 -3.00
CA GLY A 332 7.81 18.11 -2.44
C GLY A 332 8.34 16.80 -3.03
N VAL A 333 9.64 16.75 -3.32
CA VAL A 333 10.38 15.55 -3.71
C VAL A 333 10.70 14.77 -2.43
N TYR A 334 10.48 13.46 -2.46
CA TYR A 334 10.79 12.58 -1.33
C TYR A 334 11.27 11.22 -1.81
N SER A 335 12.05 10.54 -0.97
CA SER A 335 12.64 9.24 -1.27
C SER A 335 12.09 8.13 -0.38
N HIS A 336 11.76 7.00 -1.00
CA HIS A 336 11.50 5.74 -0.29
C HIS A 336 12.66 4.78 -0.50
N ARG A 337 13.08 4.06 0.55
CA ARG A 337 14.06 2.99 0.38
C ARG A 337 13.42 1.78 -0.31
N LEU A 338 14.07 1.27 -1.34
CA LEU A 338 13.68 0.08 -2.10
C LEU A 338 14.93 -0.78 -2.27
N ASP A 339 14.98 -1.89 -1.55
CA ASP A 339 16.19 -2.69 -1.36
C ASP A 339 17.37 -1.85 -0.81
N ASP A 340 18.48 -1.83 -1.53
CA ASP A 340 19.69 -1.04 -1.27
C ASP A 340 19.69 0.33 -2.00
N LYS A 341 18.54 0.75 -2.55
CA LYS A 341 18.39 1.94 -3.39
C LYS A 341 17.31 2.89 -2.87
N TRP A 342 17.17 4.02 -3.55
CA TRP A 342 16.19 5.06 -3.25
C TRP A 342 15.26 5.29 -4.43
N LEU A 343 13.97 5.18 -4.18
CA LEU A 343 12.92 5.53 -5.13
C LEU A 343 12.53 7.00 -4.91
N VAL A 344 13.10 7.88 -5.73
CA VAL A 344 12.90 9.32 -5.69
C VAL A 344 11.65 9.68 -6.49
N GLY A 345 10.69 10.39 -5.86
CA GLY A 345 9.41 10.71 -6.48
C GLY A 345 9.10 12.20 -6.56
N GLY A 346 8.44 12.61 -7.64
CA GLY A 346 7.85 13.93 -7.84
C GLY A 346 6.53 13.84 -8.61
N ALA A 347 5.61 14.78 -8.39
CA ALA A 347 4.31 14.77 -9.08
C ALA A 347 3.86 16.19 -9.47
N SER A 348 3.51 16.34 -10.75
CA SER A 348 2.94 17.56 -11.34
C SER A 348 1.43 17.47 -11.42
N ASN A 349 0.77 18.62 -11.28
CA ASN A 349 -0.67 18.77 -11.45
C ASN A 349 -1.12 18.65 -12.92
N THR A 350 -0.20 18.62 -13.90
CA THR A 350 -0.54 18.29 -15.29
C THR A 350 -0.92 16.82 -15.44
N GLY A 351 -1.50 16.42 -16.58
CA GLY A 351 -1.76 15.01 -16.89
C GLY A 351 -3.13 14.74 -17.51
N GLY A 352 -3.72 13.60 -17.16
CA GLY A 352 -4.99 13.14 -17.71
C GLY A 352 -6.19 13.98 -17.31
N ALA A 353 -6.16 14.66 -16.17
CA ALA A 353 -7.29 15.46 -15.70
C ALA A 353 -7.54 16.68 -16.59
N VAL A 354 -6.47 17.37 -17.04
CA VAL A 354 -6.59 18.48 -18.01
C VAL A 354 -6.97 17.96 -19.39
N LEU A 355 -6.46 16.80 -19.81
CA LEU A 355 -6.89 16.15 -21.07
C LEU A 355 -8.39 15.85 -21.07
N LYS A 356 -8.93 15.32 -19.96
CA LYS A 356 -10.35 14.97 -19.81
C LYS A 356 -11.29 16.16 -19.69
N GLN A 357 -10.78 17.36 -19.38
CA GLN A 357 -11.58 18.59 -19.45
C GLN A 357 -11.87 19.02 -20.89
N ILE A 358 -11.02 18.60 -21.83
CA ILE A 358 -11.03 19.08 -23.21
C ILE A 358 -11.54 17.99 -24.16
N PHE A 359 -11.15 16.73 -23.92
CA PHE A 359 -11.40 15.60 -24.81
C PHE A 359 -11.98 14.41 -24.05
N THR A 360 -12.89 13.68 -24.68
CA THR A 360 -13.29 12.34 -24.25
C THR A 360 -12.20 11.31 -24.52
N ASP A 361 -12.24 10.16 -23.84
CA ASP A 361 -11.29 9.07 -24.07
C ASP A 361 -11.31 8.58 -25.54
N GLU A 362 -12.48 8.64 -26.20
CA GLU A 362 -12.63 8.31 -27.62
C GLU A 362 -11.96 9.37 -28.52
N GLN A 363 -12.15 10.67 -28.23
CA GLN A 363 -11.49 11.75 -28.94
C GLN A 363 -9.97 11.66 -28.80
N LEU A 364 -9.45 11.43 -27.58
CA LEU A 364 -8.01 11.24 -27.35
C LEU A 364 -7.47 10.10 -28.22
N LYS A 365 -8.17 8.97 -28.29
CA LYS A 365 -7.78 7.82 -29.11
C LYS A 365 -7.78 8.15 -30.61
N ASN A 366 -8.81 8.82 -31.11
CA ASN A 366 -8.98 9.06 -32.54
C ASN A 366 -8.11 10.21 -33.07
N LEU A 367 -7.94 11.29 -32.29
CA LEU A 367 -7.06 12.39 -32.63
C LEU A 367 -5.59 11.97 -32.55
N SER A 368 -5.20 11.16 -31.56
CA SER A 368 -3.79 10.70 -31.43
C SER A 368 -3.31 9.87 -32.62
N LYS A 369 -4.21 9.17 -33.34
CA LYS A 369 -3.86 8.42 -34.56
C LYS A 369 -3.50 9.32 -35.74
N GLN A 370 -3.91 10.58 -35.71
CA GLN A 370 -3.68 11.55 -36.78
C GLN A 370 -2.42 12.39 -36.54
N ILE A 371 -1.84 12.33 -35.34
CA ILE A 371 -0.60 13.00 -34.99
C ILE A 371 0.58 12.23 -35.60
N ASP A 372 1.47 12.95 -36.27
CA ASP A 372 2.81 12.45 -36.62
C ASP A 372 3.75 12.71 -35.42
N PRO A 373 4.10 11.68 -34.63
CA PRO A 373 4.83 11.87 -33.37
C PRO A 373 6.30 12.26 -33.58
N ILE A 374 6.83 12.14 -34.81
CA ILE A 374 8.21 12.52 -35.14
C ILE A 374 8.33 14.04 -35.36
N LYS A 375 7.24 14.70 -35.78
CA LYS A 375 7.22 16.16 -35.92
C LYS A 375 7.08 16.81 -34.56
N ALA A 376 7.79 17.91 -34.35
CA ALA A 376 7.64 18.71 -33.14
C ALA A 376 6.42 19.63 -33.27
N SER A 377 5.62 19.72 -32.22
CA SER A 377 4.60 20.76 -32.08
C SER A 377 5.23 22.09 -31.70
N PRO A 378 4.92 23.20 -32.39
CA PRO A 378 5.43 24.53 -32.05
C PRO A 378 4.77 25.13 -30.80
N LEU A 379 3.76 24.46 -30.24
CA LEU A 379 2.96 24.95 -29.13
C LEU A 379 3.70 24.74 -27.81
N ASP A 380 3.82 25.82 -27.04
CA ASP A 380 4.40 25.83 -25.69
C ASP A 380 3.29 26.01 -24.64
N TYR A 381 2.81 24.89 -24.12
CA TYR A 381 1.76 24.86 -23.11
C TYR A 381 2.32 24.49 -21.73
N TYR A 382 1.56 24.89 -20.71
CA TYR A 382 1.68 24.34 -19.36
C TYR A 382 0.27 23.87 -18.95
N PRO A 383 -0.13 22.64 -19.33
CA PRO A 383 -1.52 22.19 -19.21
C PRO A 383 -1.90 21.94 -17.75
N LEU A 384 -2.77 22.78 -17.19
CA LEU A 384 -3.27 22.65 -15.81
C LEU A 384 -4.79 22.89 -15.78
N GLN A 385 -5.47 22.26 -14.81
CA GLN A 385 -6.90 22.53 -14.57
C GLN A 385 -7.12 23.82 -13.79
N THR A 386 -6.23 24.11 -12.83
CA THR A 386 -6.31 25.25 -11.92
C THR A 386 -4.91 25.84 -11.71
N VAL A 387 -4.85 27.03 -11.14
CA VAL A 387 -3.58 27.69 -10.79
C VAL A 387 -2.82 26.87 -9.75
N GLY A 388 -1.50 26.78 -9.94
CA GLY A 388 -0.54 26.29 -8.95
C GLY A 388 0.14 24.99 -9.36
N GLU A 389 1.45 24.94 -9.09
CA GLU A 389 2.30 23.77 -9.27
C GLU A 389 3.28 23.67 -8.10
N ARG A 390 3.69 22.43 -7.79
CA ARG A 390 4.76 22.17 -6.81
C ARG A 390 6.00 21.53 -7.43
N PHE A 391 5.80 20.68 -8.42
CA PHE A 391 6.84 19.95 -9.12
C PHE A 391 6.48 19.88 -10.62
N PRO A 392 7.42 20.08 -11.55
CA PRO A 392 8.82 20.45 -11.33
C PRO A 392 9.02 21.95 -10.99
N VAL A 393 7.98 22.77 -11.13
CA VAL A 393 8.04 24.21 -10.80
C VAL A 393 7.36 24.45 -9.45
N ALA A 394 8.11 24.96 -8.48
CA ALA A 394 7.58 25.34 -7.17
C ALA A 394 6.96 26.75 -7.23
N ASP A 395 5.77 26.86 -7.84
CA ASP A 395 5.03 28.11 -7.95
C ASP A 395 3.52 27.89 -7.69
N PRO A 396 3.01 28.27 -6.50
CA PRO A 396 1.59 28.14 -6.17
C PRO A 396 0.69 29.07 -7.00
N LYS A 397 1.27 30.00 -7.78
CA LYS A 397 0.56 30.94 -8.66
C LYS A 397 0.75 30.62 -10.14
N LEU A 398 1.37 29.49 -10.50
CA LEU A 398 1.59 29.13 -11.90
C LEU A 398 0.26 28.99 -12.63
N ALA A 399 0.03 29.84 -13.63
CA ALA A 399 -1.22 29.84 -14.38
C ALA A 399 -1.23 28.74 -15.46
N PRO A 400 -2.39 28.10 -15.73
CA PRO A 400 -2.54 27.25 -16.90
C PRO A 400 -2.22 28.00 -18.19
N ARG A 401 -1.39 27.41 -19.06
CA ARG A 401 -1.07 27.96 -20.39
C ARG A 401 -1.51 26.98 -21.46
N LEU A 402 -2.62 27.29 -22.14
CA LEU A 402 -3.22 26.48 -23.21
C LEU A 402 -3.55 27.31 -24.47
N THR A 403 -2.92 28.49 -24.59
CA THR A 403 -3.11 29.43 -25.70
C THR A 403 -1.78 29.63 -26.45
N PRO A 404 -1.83 29.87 -27.78
CA PRO A 404 -3.02 29.90 -28.65
C PRO A 404 -3.60 28.50 -28.86
N ARG A 405 -4.94 28.36 -28.94
CA ARG A 405 -5.59 27.11 -29.38
C ARG A 405 -5.74 27.14 -30.91
N PRO A 406 -5.08 26.27 -31.68
CA PRO A 406 -5.26 26.20 -33.12
C PRO A 406 -6.67 25.69 -33.48
N GLU A 407 -7.12 25.92 -34.71
CA GLU A 407 -8.42 25.41 -35.20
C GLU A 407 -8.45 23.88 -35.27
N SER A 408 -7.29 23.26 -35.53
CA SER A 408 -7.12 21.80 -35.58
C SER A 408 -7.00 21.22 -34.17
N ASP A 409 -7.98 20.42 -33.76
CA ASP A 409 -7.91 19.67 -32.49
C ASP A 409 -6.77 18.63 -32.48
N VAL A 410 -6.30 18.17 -33.66
CA VAL A 410 -5.12 17.30 -33.77
C VAL A 410 -3.86 18.06 -33.37
N ASP A 411 -3.68 19.27 -33.90
CA ASP A 411 -2.52 20.11 -33.56
C ASP A 411 -2.58 20.56 -32.10
N TYR A 412 -3.78 20.88 -31.61
CA TYR A 412 -3.99 21.25 -30.21
C TYR A 412 -3.63 20.11 -29.27
N LEU A 413 -4.15 18.90 -29.52
CA LEU A 413 -3.81 17.71 -28.73
C LEU A 413 -2.31 17.41 -28.81
N HIS A 414 -1.70 17.51 -29.99
CA HIS A 414 -0.25 17.31 -30.15
C HIS A 414 0.56 18.28 -29.28
N GLY A 415 0.20 19.57 -29.29
CA GLY A 415 0.80 20.57 -28.41
C GLY A 415 0.68 20.24 -26.93
N ILE A 416 -0.48 19.75 -26.48
CA ILE A 416 -0.71 19.35 -25.09
C ILE A 416 0.14 18.13 -24.72
N LEU A 417 0.10 17.06 -25.53
CA LEU A 417 0.84 15.83 -25.27
C LEU A 417 2.36 16.07 -25.25
N GLU A 418 2.87 16.88 -26.18
CA GLU A 418 4.29 17.23 -26.24
C GLU A 418 4.69 18.14 -25.07
N SER A 419 3.84 19.09 -24.68
CA SER A 419 4.13 19.96 -23.53
C SER A 419 4.13 19.19 -22.21
N ILE A 420 3.25 18.22 -22.03
CA ILE A 420 3.31 17.31 -20.86
C ILE A 420 4.61 16.50 -20.87
N ALA A 421 5.07 16.04 -22.04
CA ALA A 421 6.36 15.35 -22.15
C ALA A 421 7.55 16.26 -21.81
N ARG A 422 7.47 17.57 -22.10
CA ARG A 422 8.49 18.55 -21.66
C ARG A 422 8.48 18.69 -20.14
N ILE A 423 7.31 18.81 -19.52
CA ILE A 423 7.17 18.86 -18.04
C ILE A 423 7.71 17.58 -17.39
N GLU A 424 7.47 16.41 -17.99
CA GLU A 424 8.05 15.14 -17.56
C GLU A 424 9.59 15.17 -17.62
N GLY A 425 10.16 15.64 -18.73
CA GLY A 425 11.61 15.80 -18.91
C GLY A 425 12.22 16.79 -17.92
N GLU A 426 11.56 17.93 -17.67
CA GLU A 426 11.94 18.90 -16.64
C GLU A 426 11.92 18.27 -15.25
N GLY A 427 10.94 17.41 -14.96
CA GLY A 427 10.88 16.64 -13.72
C GLY A 427 12.10 15.74 -13.53
N TYR A 428 12.42 14.90 -14.51
CA TYR A 428 13.60 14.03 -14.43
C TYR A 428 14.92 14.81 -14.36
N LYS A 429 15.01 15.91 -15.11
CA LYS A 429 16.15 16.82 -15.06
C LYS A 429 16.31 17.41 -13.66
N LEU A 430 15.24 17.93 -13.06
CA LEU A 430 15.25 18.46 -11.70
C LEU A 430 15.68 17.40 -10.68
N LEU A 431 15.17 16.17 -10.77
CA LEU A 431 15.60 15.09 -9.86
C LEU A 431 17.11 14.83 -9.98
N THR A 432 17.65 14.85 -11.19
CA THR A 432 19.09 14.68 -11.44
C THR A 432 19.89 15.86 -10.89
N GLU A 433 19.43 17.10 -11.07
CA GLU A 433 20.05 18.31 -10.54
C GLU A 433 20.05 18.35 -9.00
N LEU A 434 19.03 17.75 -8.36
CA LEU A 434 18.97 17.58 -6.91
C LEU A 434 19.91 16.47 -6.41
N GLY A 435 20.47 15.64 -7.30
CA GLY A 435 21.47 14.62 -7.00
C GLY A 435 21.02 13.18 -7.20
N ALA A 436 19.83 12.93 -7.77
CA ALA A 436 19.41 11.57 -8.13
C ALA A 436 20.29 10.99 -9.25
N THR A 437 20.39 9.67 -9.33
CA THR A 437 20.99 9.00 -10.49
C THR A 437 20.28 9.44 -11.78
N GLN A 438 21.04 9.71 -12.84
CA GLN A 438 20.47 10.10 -14.13
C GLN A 438 19.50 9.04 -14.65
N VAL A 439 18.38 9.50 -15.22
CA VAL A 439 17.40 8.60 -15.86
C VAL A 439 17.96 8.03 -17.17
N GLU A 440 17.78 6.73 -17.37
CA GLU A 440 18.27 5.99 -18.54
C GLU A 440 17.14 5.38 -19.37
N GLU A 441 16.03 5.00 -18.73
CA GLU A 441 14.86 4.42 -19.38
C GLU A 441 13.61 4.75 -18.58
N VAL A 442 12.51 4.99 -19.31
CA VAL A 442 11.22 5.34 -18.72
C VAL A 442 10.17 4.29 -19.07
N PHE A 443 9.72 3.57 -18.06
CA PHE A 443 8.52 2.77 -18.16
C PHE A 443 7.28 3.62 -17.94
N THR A 444 6.19 3.28 -18.62
CA THR A 444 4.96 4.07 -18.60
C THR A 444 3.83 3.27 -17.99
N ALA A 445 3.16 3.87 -17.01
CA ALA A 445 1.95 3.36 -16.35
C ALA A 445 0.78 4.37 -16.48
N GLY A 446 -0.40 3.98 -15.99
CA GLY A 446 -1.60 4.83 -16.04
C GLY A 446 -2.32 4.79 -17.38
N GLY A 447 -3.41 5.57 -17.48
CA GLY A 447 -4.28 5.59 -18.67
C GLY A 447 -3.55 6.03 -19.95
N GLY A 448 -2.61 6.97 -19.82
CA GLY A 448 -1.81 7.46 -20.94
C GLY A 448 -0.86 6.43 -21.55
N ALA A 449 -0.49 5.37 -20.82
CA ALA A 449 0.42 4.33 -21.30
C ALA A 449 -0.13 3.52 -22.50
N ARG A 450 -1.43 3.60 -22.77
CA ARG A 450 -2.07 2.94 -23.93
C ARG A 450 -1.93 3.74 -25.23
N ASN A 451 -1.43 4.97 -25.15
CA ASN A 451 -1.27 5.86 -26.29
C ASN A 451 0.14 5.70 -26.88
N GLU A 452 0.28 4.87 -27.92
CA GLU A 452 1.54 4.63 -28.60
C GLU A 452 2.11 5.88 -29.29
N THR A 453 1.24 6.75 -29.83
CA THR A 453 1.64 8.05 -30.37
C THR A 453 2.30 8.90 -29.27
N TRP A 454 1.68 8.97 -28.09
CA TRP A 454 2.24 9.73 -26.98
C TRP A 454 3.54 9.12 -26.45
N THR A 455 3.65 7.79 -26.46
CA THR A 455 4.91 7.08 -26.14
C THR A 455 6.04 7.55 -27.06
N LYS A 456 5.81 7.62 -28.37
CA LYS A 456 6.81 8.12 -29.34
C LYS A 456 7.12 9.61 -29.19
N ILE A 457 6.13 10.44 -28.88
CA ILE A 457 6.37 11.87 -28.56
C ILE A 457 7.28 11.99 -27.34
N ARG A 458 7.00 11.24 -26.28
CA ARG A 458 7.80 11.23 -25.05
C ARG A 458 9.22 10.73 -25.31
N GLU A 459 9.38 9.63 -26.06
CA GLU A 459 10.70 9.13 -26.46
C GLU A 459 11.54 10.21 -27.17
N ARG A 460 10.94 10.92 -28.13
CA ARG A 460 11.59 12.03 -28.83
C ARG A 460 11.96 13.19 -27.90
N ILE A 461 11.05 13.59 -27.02
CA ILE A 461 11.24 14.76 -26.13
C ILE A 461 12.23 14.49 -25.01
N LEU A 462 12.15 13.30 -24.41
CA LEU A 462 13.04 12.89 -23.32
C LEU A 462 14.42 12.51 -23.86
N GLY A 463 14.51 12.07 -25.12
CA GLY A 463 15.75 11.55 -25.70
C GLY A 463 16.20 10.24 -25.06
N LEU A 464 15.26 9.45 -24.54
CA LEU A 464 15.48 8.22 -23.78
C LEU A 464 14.53 7.13 -24.29
N PRO A 465 14.89 5.84 -24.16
CA PRO A 465 13.95 4.74 -24.36
C PRO A 465 12.71 4.89 -23.47
N VAL A 466 11.54 4.91 -24.11
CA VAL A 466 10.25 4.97 -23.42
C VAL A 466 9.40 3.79 -23.84
N SER A 467 8.98 2.98 -22.88
CA SER A 467 8.14 1.82 -23.13
C SER A 467 7.00 1.73 -22.14
N ARG A 468 5.99 0.93 -22.45
CA ARG A 468 4.92 0.61 -21.51
C ARG A 468 5.43 -0.45 -20.53
N ALA A 469 5.21 -0.24 -19.23
CA ALA A 469 5.47 -1.29 -18.24
C ALA A 469 4.59 -2.52 -18.54
N GLN A 470 5.20 -3.70 -18.51
CA GLN A 470 4.49 -4.96 -18.77
C GLN A 470 3.38 -5.20 -17.74
N GLN A 471 3.64 -4.86 -16.47
CA GLN A 471 2.69 -4.91 -15.38
C GLN A 471 2.71 -3.59 -14.61
N THR A 472 1.54 -3.13 -14.18
CA THR A 472 1.38 -1.85 -13.47
C THR A 472 0.47 -1.95 -12.25
N GLU A 473 -0.05 -3.14 -11.97
CA GLU A 473 -0.98 -3.38 -10.89
C GLU A 473 -0.23 -3.52 -9.56
N ALA A 474 -0.64 -2.78 -8.54
CA ALA A 474 0.00 -2.80 -7.22
C ALA A 474 0.03 -4.22 -6.63
N ALA A 475 -1.06 -4.99 -6.78
CA ALA A 475 -1.11 -6.39 -6.33
C ALA A 475 -0.03 -7.28 -6.98
N TYR A 476 0.37 -7.01 -8.23
CA TYR A 476 1.50 -7.72 -8.86
C TYR A 476 2.82 -7.34 -8.18
N GLY A 477 3.04 -6.07 -7.86
CA GLY A 477 4.20 -5.61 -7.09
C GLY A 477 4.24 -6.20 -5.68
N ALA A 478 3.11 -6.28 -4.98
CA ALA A 478 3.01 -6.99 -3.71
C ALA A 478 3.34 -8.48 -3.86
N ALA A 479 2.95 -9.12 -4.96
CA ALA A 479 3.27 -10.52 -5.22
C ALA A 479 4.78 -10.73 -5.43
N LEU A 480 5.48 -9.75 -6.01
CA LEU A 480 6.94 -9.74 -6.09
C LEU A 480 7.60 -9.60 -4.70
N LEU A 481 7.00 -8.83 -3.78
CA LEU A 481 7.45 -8.77 -2.39
C LEU A 481 7.24 -10.10 -1.65
N ALA A 482 6.11 -10.76 -1.91
CA ALA A 482 5.86 -12.11 -1.40
C ALA A 482 6.93 -13.09 -1.91
N LEU A 483 7.24 -13.06 -3.22
CA LEU A 483 8.32 -13.85 -3.83
C LEU A 483 9.67 -13.59 -3.16
N LYS A 484 10.06 -12.32 -3.02
CA LYS A 484 11.32 -11.91 -2.39
C LYS A 484 11.47 -12.46 -0.97
N GLY A 485 10.41 -12.43 -0.17
CA GLY A 485 10.49 -12.75 1.26
C GLY A 485 10.70 -14.23 1.61
N VAL A 486 10.71 -15.11 0.63
CA VAL A 486 10.96 -16.56 0.78
C VAL A 486 12.03 -17.10 -0.17
N GLN A 487 12.82 -16.21 -0.78
CA GLN A 487 13.99 -16.56 -1.59
C GLN A 487 15.27 -16.66 -0.78
#